data_AF-A0A1H9HL31-F1
#
_entry.id   AF-A0A1H9HL31-F1
#
_cell.length_a   1.000
_cell.length_b   1.000
_cell.length_c   1.000
_cell.angle_alpha   90.00
_cell.angle_beta   90.00
_cell.angle_gamma   90.00
#
_symmetry.space_group_name_H-M   'P 1'
#
loop_
_entity.id
_entity.type
_entity.pdbx_description
1 polymer ?
#
loop_
_entity_poly.entity_id
_entity_poly.type
_entity_poly.pdbx_seq_one_letter_code
_entity_poly.pdbx_strand_id
1 'polypeptide(L)'
;MNPEDYYEVVAAELDRYAKVPDEVLLEIVTRDGVCMWLWADGDGPEWEQEEISDREAAARLCADCPVRGVCLELELRTAGEDTVGVWGGLSQEDRREVFRVWRARREGGGSS
;
A
#
# COMPACT_ATOMS: atom_id res chain seq x y z
N MET A 1 -4.73 4.15 19.55
CA MET A 1 -3.58 4.58 18.74
C MET A 1 -3.98 5.88 18.08
N ASN A 2 -3.23 6.97 18.24
CA ASN A 2 -3.51 8.21 17.51
C ASN A 2 -3.36 7.93 16.00
N PRO A 3 -4.23 8.44 15.11
CA PRO A 3 -4.02 8.34 13.67
C PRO A 3 -2.60 8.67 13.22
N GLU A 4 -1.96 9.67 13.84
CA GLU A 4 -0.57 10.04 13.55
C GLU A 4 0.42 8.94 13.94
N ASP A 5 0.20 8.28 15.09
CA ASP A 5 1.02 7.12 15.51
C ASP A 5 0.86 5.95 14.53
N TYR A 6 -0.34 5.78 13.95
CA TYR A 6 -0.60 4.72 12.99
C TYR A 6 0.18 4.91 11.69
N TYR A 7 0.17 6.12 11.11
CA TYR A 7 0.88 6.38 9.86
C TYR A 7 2.40 6.32 10.03
N GLU A 8 2.93 6.76 11.18
CA GLU A 8 4.34 6.59 11.54
C GLU A 8 4.75 5.12 11.62
N VAL A 9 3.95 4.28 12.27
CA VAL A 9 4.24 2.85 12.35
C VAL A 9 4.22 2.20 10.97
N VAL A 10 3.23 2.50 10.14
CA VAL A 10 3.17 1.98 8.76
C VAL A 10 4.41 2.42 7.96
N ALA A 11 4.75 3.70 7.99
CA ALA A 11 5.92 4.21 7.27
C ALA A 11 7.24 3.60 7.77
N ALA A 12 7.39 3.44 9.09
CA ALA A 12 8.57 2.81 9.69
C ALA A 12 8.71 1.34 9.30
N GLU A 13 7.60 0.61 9.18
CA GLU A 13 7.63 -0.77 8.72
C GLU A 13 8.22 -0.91 7.31
N LEU A 14 8.00 0.06 6.43
CA LEU A 14 8.51 0.07 5.05
C LEU A 14 10.02 0.31 4.96
N ASP A 15 10.70 0.70 6.04
CA ASP A 15 12.16 0.86 6.04
C ASP A 15 12.90 -0.44 5.73
N ARG A 16 12.28 -1.60 6.01
CA ARG A 16 12.82 -2.91 5.63
C ARG A 16 13.01 -3.08 4.12
N TYR A 17 12.28 -2.32 3.30
CA TYR A 17 12.34 -2.39 1.84
C TYR A 17 13.22 -1.32 1.21
N ALA A 18 13.78 -0.39 1.99
CA ALA A 18 14.48 0.80 1.51
C ALA A 18 15.62 0.52 0.51
N LYS A 19 16.22 -0.66 0.56
CA LYS A 19 17.35 -1.08 -0.30
C LYS A 19 16.96 -2.14 -1.34
N VAL A 20 15.70 -2.56 -1.37
CA VAL A 20 15.19 -3.49 -2.37
C VAL A 20 14.99 -2.72 -3.68
N PRO A 21 15.51 -3.20 -4.82
CA PRO A 21 15.29 -2.55 -6.11
C PRO A 21 13.82 -2.55 -6.54
N ASP A 22 13.42 -1.53 -7.30
CA ASP A 22 12.02 -1.37 -7.73
C ASP A 22 11.53 -2.53 -8.58
N GLU A 23 12.40 -3.08 -9.43
CA GLU A 23 12.08 -4.24 -10.28
C GLU A 23 11.76 -5.49 -9.46
N VAL A 24 12.40 -5.67 -8.30
CA VAL A 24 12.14 -6.80 -7.39
C VAL A 24 10.81 -6.61 -6.68
N LEU A 25 10.51 -5.38 -6.24
CA LEU A 25 9.21 -5.05 -5.66
C LEU A 25 8.09 -5.30 -6.68
N LEU A 26 8.29 -4.85 -7.92
CA LEU A 26 7.34 -5.03 -9.02
C LEU A 26 7.11 -6.51 -9.34
N GLU A 27 8.17 -7.33 -9.40
CA GLU A 27 8.05 -8.78 -9.62
C GLU A 27 7.19 -9.43 -8.52
N ILE A 28 7.50 -9.16 -7.25
CA ILE A 28 6.78 -9.73 -6.11
C ILE A 28 5.31 -9.31 -6.13
N VAL A 29 5.03 -8.01 -6.31
CA VAL A 29 3.66 -7.48 -6.32
C VAL A 29 2.85 -8.08 -7.46
N THR A 30 3.45 -8.22 -8.64
CA THR A 30 2.77 -8.78 -9.82
C THR A 30 2.49 -10.26 -9.65
N ARG A 31 3.42 -11.02 -9.05
CA ARG A 31 3.27 -12.46 -8.86
C ARG A 31 2.30 -12.80 -7.73
N ASP A 32 2.45 -12.15 -6.58
CA ASP A 32 1.85 -12.57 -5.31
C ASP A 32 0.72 -11.63 -4.83
N GLY A 33 0.43 -10.55 -5.56
CA GLY A 33 -0.61 -9.56 -5.23
C GLY A 33 -2.03 -10.07 -5.51
N VAL A 34 -2.76 -10.44 -4.45
CA VAL A 34 -4.12 -11.01 -4.53
C VAL A 34 -5.09 -10.17 -5.37
N CYS A 35 -5.07 -8.85 -5.22
CA CYS A 35 -5.99 -7.97 -5.95
C CYS A 35 -5.76 -7.97 -7.47
N MET A 36 -4.54 -8.23 -7.96
CA MET A 36 -4.29 -8.35 -9.40
C MET A 36 -4.99 -9.56 -10.02
N TRP A 37 -5.21 -10.61 -9.22
CA TRP A 37 -5.88 -11.83 -9.65
C TRP A 37 -7.40 -11.77 -9.47
N LEU A 38 -7.88 -11.07 -8.43
CA LEU A 38 -9.32 -10.89 -8.19
C LEU A 38 -10.06 -10.24 -9.37
N TRP A 39 -9.40 -9.35 -10.12
CA TRP A 39 -10.01 -8.71 -11.29
C TRP A 39 -9.73 -9.44 -12.62
N ALA A 40 -8.86 -10.45 -12.61
CA ALA A 40 -8.48 -11.20 -13.81
C ALA A 40 -9.56 -12.21 -14.22
N ASP A 41 -10.31 -12.75 -13.26
CA ASP A 41 -11.37 -13.74 -13.49
C ASP A 41 -12.72 -13.09 -13.89
N GLY A 42 -12.80 -11.75 -13.91
CA GLY A 42 -13.94 -10.99 -14.42
C GLY A 42 -15.13 -10.86 -13.45
N ASP A 43 -15.13 -11.61 -12.35
CA ASP A 43 -16.05 -11.44 -11.23
C ASP A 43 -15.33 -10.68 -10.11
N GLY A 44 -15.76 -9.43 -9.87
CA GLY A 44 -15.34 -8.67 -8.70
C GLY A 44 -15.76 -9.35 -7.39
N PRO A 45 -15.25 -8.89 -6.24
CA PRO A 45 -15.63 -9.46 -4.96
C PRO A 45 -17.15 -9.34 -4.71
N GLU A 46 -17.76 -10.30 -4.03
CA GLU A 46 -19.22 -10.34 -3.76
C GLU A 46 -19.75 -9.05 -3.11
N TRP A 47 -18.91 -8.38 -2.33
CA TRP A 47 -19.22 -7.15 -1.62
C TRP A 47 -19.03 -5.87 -2.47
N GLU A 48 -18.68 -5.96 -3.75
CA GLU A 48 -18.48 -4.79 -4.63
C GLU A 48 -19.70 -3.88 -4.72
N GLN A 49 -20.91 -4.45 -4.58
CA GLN A 49 -22.18 -3.70 -4.60
C GLN A 49 -22.64 -3.23 -3.21
N GLU A 50 -21.90 -3.55 -2.15
CA GLU A 50 -22.19 -3.04 -0.81
C GLU A 50 -21.69 -1.60 -0.67
N GLU A 51 -22.47 -0.76 0.00
CA GLU A 51 -22.05 0.60 0.34
C GLU A 51 -21.11 0.57 1.55
N ILE A 52 -19.83 0.26 1.29
CA ILE A 52 -18.76 0.25 2.28
C ILE A 52 -17.77 1.39 2.02
N SER A 53 -17.08 1.84 3.06
CA SER A 53 -16.03 2.85 2.90
C SER A 53 -14.81 2.28 2.17
N ASP A 54 -14.04 3.15 1.49
CA ASP A 54 -12.76 2.78 0.86
C ASP A 54 -11.79 2.11 1.85
N ARG A 55 -11.86 2.51 3.12
CA ARG A 55 -11.06 1.93 4.20
C ARG A 55 -11.47 0.49 4.50
N GLU A 56 -12.78 0.22 4.52
CA GLU A 56 -13.30 -1.14 4.68
C GLU A 56 -13.01 -2.00 3.46
N ALA A 57 -13.16 -1.47 2.25
CA ALA A 57 -12.78 -2.14 1.02
C ALA A 57 -11.28 -2.51 1.04
N ALA A 58 -10.42 -1.58 1.46
CA ALA A 58 -8.98 -1.82 1.60
C ALA A 58 -8.67 -2.93 2.61
N ALA A 59 -9.34 -2.92 3.76
CA ALA A 59 -9.18 -3.94 4.78
C ALA A 59 -9.62 -5.33 4.28
N ARG A 60 -10.74 -5.42 3.56
CA ARG A 60 -11.26 -6.68 2.99
C ARG A 60 -10.38 -7.22 1.86
N LEU A 61 -10.01 -6.38 0.88
CA LEU A 61 -9.19 -6.79 -0.27
C LEU A 61 -7.82 -7.30 0.14
N CYS A 62 -7.21 -6.64 1.13
CA CYS A 62 -5.84 -6.91 1.49
C CYS A 62 -5.69 -7.85 2.70
N ALA A 63 -6.77 -8.30 3.35
CA ALA A 63 -6.74 -9.07 4.60
C ALA A 63 -5.72 -10.22 4.55
N ASP A 64 -5.76 -11.02 3.48
CA ASP A 64 -4.92 -12.21 3.29
C ASP A 64 -3.79 -12.00 2.27
N CYS A 65 -3.54 -10.76 1.83
CA CYS A 65 -2.51 -10.49 0.83
C CYS A 65 -1.11 -10.56 1.47
N PRO A 66 -0.23 -11.49 1.04
CA PRO A 66 1.07 -11.69 1.68
C PRO A 66 2.07 -10.56 1.43
N VAL A 67 1.78 -9.69 0.45
CA VAL A 67 2.72 -8.68 -0.07
C VAL A 67 2.27 -7.25 0.17
N ARG A 68 1.38 -7.00 1.14
CA ARG A 68 0.89 -5.65 1.47
C ARG A 68 1.98 -4.59 1.61
N GLY A 69 3.02 -4.89 2.40
CA GLY A 69 4.13 -3.95 2.63
C GLY A 69 4.96 -3.69 1.36
N VAL A 70 5.18 -4.72 0.55
CA VAL A 70 5.91 -4.61 -0.73
C VAL A 70 5.10 -3.78 -1.73
N CYS A 71 3.79 -4.04 -1.81
CA CYS A 71 2.85 -3.29 -2.63
C CYS A 71 2.82 -1.81 -2.24
N LEU A 72 2.74 -1.52 -0.93
CA LEU A 72 2.75 -0.15 -0.45
C LEU A 72 4.08 0.55 -0.77
N GLU A 73 5.22 -0.08 -0.51
CA GLU A 73 6.54 0.52 -0.82
C GLU A 73 6.67 0.83 -2.32
N LEU A 74 6.30 -0.12 -3.19
CA LEU A 74 6.35 0.09 -4.64
C LEU A 74 5.48 1.29 -5.04
N GLU A 75 4.23 1.30 -4.58
CA GLU A 75 3.27 2.33 -4.89
C GLU A 75 3.76 3.73 -4.47
N LEU A 76 4.29 3.86 -3.26
CA LEU A 76 4.82 5.14 -2.75
C LEU A 76 6.04 5.63 -3.56
N ARG A 77 6.85 4.73 -4.13
CA ARG A 77 7.98 5.10 -4.99
C ARG A 77 7.56 5.53 -6.39
N THR A 78 6.58 4.86 -6.98
CA THR A 78 6.26 5.02 -8.40
C THR A 78 5.17 6.04 -8.67
N ALA A 79 4.19 6.18 -7.79
CA ALA A 79 3.05 7.07 -8.01
C ALA A 79 2.63 7.91 -6.78
N GLY A 80 3.03 7.51 -5.57
CA GLY A 80 2.88 8.34 -4.37
C GLY A 80 1.41 8.60 -4.00
N GLU A 81 0.97 9.86 -4.10
CA GLU A 81 -0.38 10.30 -3.70
C GLU A 81 -1.42 10.32 -4.83
N ASP A 82 -0.98 10.14 -6.07
CA ASP A 82 -1.77 10.47 -7.27
C ASP A 82 -2.67 9.31 -7.75
N THR A 83 -2.38 8.09 -7.35
CA THR A 83 -3.20 6.92 -7.67
C THR A 83 -4.52 6.90 -6.92
N VAL A 84 -5.52 6.29 -7.54
CA VAL A 84 -6.83 6.00 -6.94
C VAL A 84 -6.90 4.55 -6.48
N GLY A 85 -7.85 4.26 -5.59
CA GLY A 85 -8.12 2.90 -5.13
C GLY A 85 -7.17 2.40 -4.03
N VAL A 86 -7.27 1.09 -3.80
CA VAL A 86 -6.62 0.37 -2.70
C VAL A 86 -5.22 -0.09 -3.08
N TRP A 87 -4.24 0.27 -2.27
CA TRP A 87 -2.85 -0.18 -2.42
C TRP A 87 -2.25 -0.47 -1.06
N GLY A 88 -1.63 -1.65 -0.90
CA GLY A 88 -0.99 -2.05 0.35
C GLY A 88 -1.91 -2.14 1.58
N GLY A 89 -3.22 -2.24 1.36
CA GLY A 89 -4.23 -2.23 2.43
C GLY A 89 -4.63 -0.84 2.92
N LEU A 90 -4.32 0.22 2.17
CA LEU A 90 -4.72 1.58 2.47
C LEU A 90 -5.68 2.13 1.41
N SER A 91 -6.64 2.95 1.87
CA SER A 91 -7.42 3.84 1.01
C SER A 91 -6.51 4.92 0.40
N GLN A 92 -7.02 5.66 -0.59
CA GLN A 92 -6.27 6.80 -1.13
C GLN A 92 -5.98 7.86 -0.06
N GLU A 93 -6.94 8.16 0.81
CA GLU A 93 -6.78 9.15 1.88
C GLU A 93 -5.70 8.71 2.88
N ASP A 94 -5.75 7.47 3.37
CA ASP A 94 -4.74 6.97 4.30
C ASP A 94 -3.35 6.89 3.65
N ARG A 95 -3.28 6.52 2.37
CA ARG A 95 -2.02 6.46 1.63
C ARG A 95 -1.36 7.83 1.52
N ARG A 96 -2.14 8.92 1.37
CA ARG A 96 -1.61 10.29 1.34
C ARG A 96 -0.91 10.66 2.65
N GLU A 97 -1.51 10.32 3.78
CA GLU A 97 -0.91 10.60 5.09
C GLU A 97 0.35 9.76 5.32
N VAL A 98 0.34 8.48 4.96
CA VAL A 98 1.55 7.64 5.02
C VAL A 98 2.64 8.15 4.09
N PHE A 99 2.32 8.60 2.87
CA PHE A 99 3.29 9.08 1.90
C PHE A 99 4.07 10.29 2.42
N ARG A 100 3.40 11.23 3.10
CA ARG A 100 4.06 12.40 3.72
C ARG A 100 5.11 11.99 4.73
N VAL A 101 4.75 11.07 5.62
CA VAL A 101 5.65 10.54 6.65
C VAL A 101 6.80 9.73 6.02
N TRP A 102 6.47 8.82 5.12
CA TRP A 102 7.43 7.99 4.40
C TRP A 102 8.47 8.84 3.65
N ARG A 103 8.04 9.89 2.94
CA ARG A 103 8.93 10.79 2.20
C ARG A 103 9.91 11.48 3.15
N ALA A 104 9.42 12.04 4.26
CA ALA A 104 10.26 12.68 5.27
C ALA A 104 11.32 11.72 5.84
N ARG A 105 10.97 10.45 6.07
CA ARG A 105 11.90 9.40 6.52
C ARG A 105 12.96 9.07 5.47
N ARG A 106 12.59 9.03 4.18
CA ARG A 106 13.52 8.76 3.07
C ARG A 106 14.49 9.90 2.81
N GLU A 107 14.01 11.14 2.88
CA GLU A 107 14.82 12.34 2.68
C GLU A 107 15.77 12.59 3.87
N GLY A 108 15.33 12.29 5.10
CA GLY A 108 16.14 12.43 6.32
C GLY A 108 17.30 11.43 6.46
N GLY A 109 17.33 10.35 5.66
CA GLY A 109 18.39 9.34 5.65
C GLY A 109 19.56 9.60 4.69
N GLY A 110 19.52 10.69 3.92
CA GLY A 110 20.51 11.06 2.90
C GLY A 110 21.69 11.90 3.40
N SER A 111 21.88 12.04 4.71
CA SER A 111 23.01 12.77 5.29
C SER A 111 23.56 12.03 6.51
N SER A 112 24.38 11.01 6.27
CA SER A 112 25.44 10.52 7.17
C SER A 112 26.42 9.64 6.40
#